data_AF-A0A101FIT5-F1
#
_entry.id   AF-A0A101FIT5-F1
#
_cell.length_a   1.000
_cell.length_b   1.000
_cell.length_c   1.000
_cell.angle_alpha   90.00
_cell.angle_beta   90.00
_cell.angle_gamma   90.00
#
_symmetry.space_group_name_H-M   'P 1'
#
loop_
_entity.id
_entity.type
_entity.pdbx_description
1 polymer ?
#
loop_
_entity_poly.entity_id
_entity_poly.type
_entity_poly.pdbx_seq_one_letter_code
_entity_poly.pdbx_strand_id
1 'polypeptide(L)'
;MVFKDYQAYLEKKEELTKKLLGKFGCVVEFNGFVREYDLKGGEVVPAEGMFIKDEVFNYLEDIRKNTIEKFGLIEVIIYHNQGFLKVGDRVTGFAIFAKHRYEAFEALQYLINEVKKYH
;
A
#
# COMPACT_ATOMS: atom_id res chain seq x y z
N MET A 1 8.43 -5.95 -1.07
CA MET A 1 7.78 -7.24 -1.34
C MET A 1 6.28 -7.00 -1.37
N VAL A 2 5.56 -7.71 -2.23
CA VAL A 2 4.10 -7.65 -2.37
C VAL A 2 3.45 -8.90 -1.75
N PHE A 3 2.38 -8.70 -0.98
CA PHE A 3 1.67 -9.73 -0.22
C PHE A 3 0.19 -9.74 -0.56
N LYS A 4 -0.37 -10.95 -0.73
CA LYS A 4 -1.82 -11.21 -0.84
C LYS A 4 -2.47 -11.53 0.51
N ASP A 5 -1.66 -11.99 1.46
CA ASP A 5 -2.09 -12.31 2.82
C ASP A 5 -1.62 -11.22 3.80
N TYR A 6 -2.54 -10.73 4.62
CA TYR A 6 -2.26 -9.61 5.53
C TYR A 6 -1.41 -10.05 6.73
N GLN A 7 -1.57 -11.29 7.18
CA GLN A 7 -0.80 -11.81 8.32
C GLN A 7 0.67 -11.97 7.95
N ALA A 8 0.97 -12.55 6.79
CA ALA A 8 2.32 -12.64 6.24
C ALA A 8 2.95 -11.25 6.04
N TYR A 9 2.16 -10.26 5.62
CA TYR A 9 2.62 -8.87 5.54
C TYR A 9 3.04 -8.31 6.91
N LEU A 10 2.23 -8.54 7.96
CA LEU A 10 2.53 -8.07 9.32
C LEU A 10 3.80 -8.74 9.88
N GLU A 11 3.91 -10.05 9.72
CA GLU A 11 5.08 -10.83 10.13
C GLU A 11 6.34 -10.33 9.43
N LYS A 12 6.25 -10.10 8.11
CA LYS A 12 7.38 -9.57 7.35
C LYS A 12 7.76 -8.16 7.78
N LYS A 13 6.78 -7.30 8.08
CA LYS A 13 7.03 -5.97 8.60
C LYS A 13 7.81 -6.02 9.91
N GLU A 14 7.43 -6.91 10.82
CA GLU A 14 8.12 -7.07 12.10
C GLU A 14 9.55 -7.61 11.91
N GLU A 15 9.71 -8.60 11.03
CA GLU A 15 11.03 -9.14 10.64
C GLU A 15 11.95 -8.03 10.11
N LEU A 16 11.47 -7.22 9.15
CA LEU A 16 12.22 -6.11 8.56
C LEU A 16 12.55 -5.03 9.60
N THR A 17 11.61 -4.70 10.48
CA THR A 17 11.83 -3.74 11.56
C THR A 17 13.00 -4.16 12.44
N LYS A 18 13.08 -5.45 12.81
CA LYS A 18 14.20 -6.01 13.60
C LYS A 18 15.50 -6.04 12.79
N LYS A 19 15.44 -6.48 11.54
CA LYS A 19 16.61 -6.63 10.65
C LYS A 19 17.26 -5.29 10.28
N LEU A 20 16.47 -4.23 10.20
CA LEU A 20 16.90 -2.90 9.73
C LEU A 20 17.10 -1.90 10.88
N LEU A 21 17.21 -2.36 12.13
CA LEU A 21 17.46 -1.48 13.28
C LEU A 21 18.69 -0.60 13.04
N GLY A 22 18.54 0.69 13.34
CA GLY A 22 19.56 1.72 13.12
C GLY A 22 19.78 2.12 11.66
N LYS A 23 19.03 1.56 10.70
CA LYS A 23 19.11 1.94 9.28
C LYS A 23 18.05 2.97 8.87
N PHE A 24 16.87 2.93 9.47
CA PHE A 24 15.75 3.84 9.19
C PHE A 24 15.52 4.80 10.36
N GLY A 25 15.08 6.02 10.06
CA GLY A 25 14.63 7.00 11.05
C GLY A 25 13.11 7.02 11.22
N CYS A 26 12.36 6.43 10.28
CA CYS A 26 10.92 6.28 10.41
C CYS A 26 10.38 5.12 9.54
N VAL A 27 9.17 4.68 9.92
CA VAL A 27 8.31 3.85 9.07
C VAL A 27 7.00 4.60 8.91
N VAL A 28 6.60 4.88 7.67
CA VAL A 28 5.31 5.48 7.35
C VAL A 28 4.38 4.39 6.84
N GLU A 29 3.17 4.34 7.40
CA GLU A 29 2.19 3.33 7.06
C GLU A 29 0.90 3.94 6.51
N PHE A 30 0.31 3.24 5.55
CA PHE A 30 -1.00 3.56 5.01
C PHE A 30 -1.86 2.31 4.91
N ASN A 31 -3.15 2.48 5.15
CA ASN A 31 -4.12 1.41 5.22
C ASN A 31 -5.39 1.87 4.53
N GLY A 32 -5.72 1.23 3.41
CA GLY A 32 -6.93 1.53 2.63
C GLY A 32 -8.07 0.57 2.96
N PHE A 33 -9.28 1.10 3.08
CA PHE A 33 -10.48 0.33 3.39
C PHE A 33 -11.63 0.69 2.45
N VAL A 34 -12.49 -0.29 2.16
CA VAL A 34 -13.73 -0.05 1.42
C VAL A 34 -14.68 0.76 2.29
N ARG A 35 -15.22 1.85 1.73
CA ARG A 35 -16.22 2.71 2.38
C ARG A 35 -17.62 2.27 1.98
N GLU A 36 -18.62 2.69 2.75
CA GLU A 36 -20.04 2.50 2.43
C GLU A 36 -20.54 3.33 1.24
N TYR A 37 -19.64 4.05 0.56
CA TYR A 37 -19.95 4.86 -0.60
C TYR A 37 -18.78 4.92 -1.59
N ASP A 38 -19.16 5.12 -2.85
CA ASP A 38 -18.29 5.47 -3.96
C ASP A 38 -18.45 6.94 -4.36
N LEU A 39 -17.45 7.45 -5.09
CA LEU A 39 -17.51 8.74 -5.75
C LEU A 39 -17.65 8.49 -7.26
N LYS A 40 -18.84 8.74 -7.82
CA LYS A 40 -19.11 8.63 -9.27
C LYS A 40 -19.42 10.02 -9.81
N GLY A 41 -18.55 10.54 -10.68
CA GLY A 41 -18.71 11.90 -11.22
C GLY A 41 -18.64 13.02 -10.17
N GLY A 42 -18.05 12.76 -8.99
CA GLY A 42 -18.02 13.70 -7.86
C GLY A 42 -19.21 13.58 -6.90
N GLU A 43 -20.20 12.75 -7.22
CA GLU A 43 -21.34 12.49 -6.34
C GLU A 43 -21.12 11.24 -5.48
N VAL A 44 -21.64 11.29 -4.25
CA VAL A 44 -21.60 10.19 -3.30
C VAL A 44 -22.72 9.20 -3.65
N VAL A 45 -22.36 7.96 -3.96
CA VAL A 45 -23.30 6.88 -4.24
C VAL A 45 -23.07 5.74 -3.24
N PRO A 46 -24.11 5.21 -2.57
CA PRO A 46 -23.96 4.07 -1.68
C PRO A 46 -23.29 2.87 -2.39
N ALA A 47 -22.43 2.17 -1.67
CA ALA A 47 -21.71 1.00 -2.18
C ALA A 47 -21.74 -0.12 -1.14
N GLU A 48 -22.05 -1.34 -1.59
CA GLU A 48 -22.00 -2.54 -0.74
C GLU A 48 -20.59 -3.16 -0.69
N GLY A 49 -19.73 -2.76 -1.62
CA GLY A 49 -18.39 -3.31 -1.76
C GLY A 49 -17.65 -2.75 -2.97
N MET A 50 -16.43 -3.26 -3.18
CA MET A 50 -15.53 -2.91 -4.27
C MET A 50 -14.97 -4.19 -4.88
N PHE A 51 -14.86 -4.25 -6.21
CA PHE A 51 -14.21 -5.35 -6.90
C PHE A 51 -12.82 -4.94 -7.34
N ILE A 52 -11.79 -5.62 -6.82
CA ILE A 52 -10.38 -5.44 -7.22
C ILE A 52 -9.98 -6.57 -8.14
N LYS A 53 -9.47 -6.23 -9.33
CA LYS A 53 -9.02 -7.23 -10.29
C LYS A 53 -7.63 -7.77 -9.96
N ASP A 54 -7.39 -9.04 -10.29
CA ASP A 54 -6.13 -9.73 -10.02
C ASP A 54 -4.94 -9.15 -10.80
N GLU A 55 -5.18 -8.49 -11.94
CA GLU A 55 -4.13 -7.89 -12.75
C GLU A 55 -3.37 -6.77 -12.04
N VAL A 56 -3.93 -6.19 -10.96
CA VAL A 56 -3.24 -5.20 -10.13
C VAL A 56 -1.86 -5.70 -9.68
N PHE A 57 -1.76 -6.99 -9.34
CA PHE A 57 -0.52 -7.61 -8.86
C PHE A 57 0.60 -7.66 -9.89
N ASN A 58 0.27 -7.60 -11.18
CA ASN A 58 1.26 -7.58 -12.26
C ASN A 58 2.10 -6.30 -12.24
N TYR A 59 1.59 -5.22 -11.62
CA TYR A 59 2.24 -3.91 -11.61
C TYR A 59 2.86 -3.55 -10.25
N LEU A 60 2.41 -4.16 -9.15
CA LEU A 60 2.78 -3.73 -7.80
C LEU A 60 4.28 -3.84 -7.50
N GLU A 61 4.97 -4.89 -7.97
CA GLU A 61 6.41 -5.02 -7.73
C GLU A 61 7.22 -3.97 -8.50
N ASP A 62 6.81 -3.60 -9.71
CA ASP A 62 7.50 -2.57 -10.49
C ASP A 62 7.23 -1.17 -9.92
N ILE A 63 5.97 -0.88 -9.54
CA ILE A 63 5.63 0.35 -8.81
C ILE A 63 6.45 0.46 -7.53
N ARG A 64 6.57 -0.63 -6.77
CA ARG A 64 7.37 -0.68 -5.54
C ARG A 64 8.83 -0.37 -5.82
N LYS A 65 9.47 -1.08 -6.76
CA LYS A 65 10.89 -0.87 -7.11
C LYS A 65 11.14 0.57 -7.55
N ASN A 66 10.31 1.08 -8.47
CA ASN A 66 10.39 2.45 -8.94
C ASN A 66 10.24 3.47 -7.80
N THR A 67 9.34 3.22 -6.83
CA THR A 67 9.17 4.08 -5.66
C THR A 67 10.42 4.06 -4.76
N ILE A 68 11.00 2.89 -4.53
CA ILE A 68 12.24 2.76 -3.73
C ILE A 68 13.38 3.54 -4.39
N GLU A 69 13.60 3.33 -5.69
CA GLU A 69 14.67 3.98 -6.45
C GLU A 69 14.48 5.49 -6.53
N LYS A 70 13.26 5.95 -6.81
CA LYS A 70 12.95 7.37 -6.98
C LYS A 70 13.17 8.21 -5.73
N PHE A 71 12.84 7.67 -4.56
CA PHE A 71 12.90 8.41 -3.29
C PHE A 71 14.07 7.98 -2.39
N GLY A 72 14.92 7.05 -2.83
CA GLY A 72 16.06 6.57 -2.05
C GLY A 72 15.67 5.86 -0.76
N LEU A 73 14.55 5.11 -0.79
CA LEU A 73 14.00 4.43 0.38
C LEU A 73 14.81 3.20 0.74
N ILE A 74 14.70 2.75 1.99
CA ILE A 74 15.39 1.55 2.46
C ILE A 74 14.63 0.30 2.03
N GLU A 75 13.31 0.31 2.23
CA GLU A 75 12.43 -0.78 1.82
C GLU A 75 10.98 -0.29 1.77
N VAL A 76 10.19 -0.90 0.89
CA VAL A 76 8.74 -0.76 0.81
C VAL A 76 8.12 -2.14 0.74
N ILE A 77 7.19 -2.43 1.63
CA ILE A 77 6.34 -3.62 1.54
C ILE A 77 4.89 -3.22 1.32
N ILE A 78 4.21 -4.01 0.50
CA ILE A 78 2.85 -3.77 0.03
C ILE A 78 2.01 -4.99 0.33
N TYR A 79 0.92 -4.82 1.05
CA TYR A 79 -0.22 -5.73 1.05
C TYR A 79 -1.27 -5.18 0.09
N HIS A 80 -1.88 -6.07 -0.69
CA HIS A 80 -3.05 -5.75 -1.48
C HIS A 80 -4.04 -6.91 -1.46
N ASN A 81 -5.33 -6.60 -1.43
CA ASN A 81 -6.42 -7.55 -1.47
C ASN A 81 -7.00 -7.64 -2.89
N GLN A 82 -7.70 -8.72 -3.24
CA GLN A 82 -8.31 -8.93 -4.56
C GLN A 82 -9.69 -9.56 -4.46
N GLY A 83 -10.42 -9.54 -5.57
CA GLY A 83 -11.77 -10.03 -5.68
C GLY A 83 -12.78 -9.02 -5.12
N PHE A 84 -13.93 -9.54 -4.68
CA PHE A 84 -14.99 -8.72 -4.11
C PHE A 84 -14.74 -8.47 -2.63
N LEU A 85 -14.60 -7.20 -2.27
CA LEU A 85 -14.35 -6.71 -0.91
C LEU A 85 -15.59 -5.98 -0.40
N LYS A 86 -16.04 -6.30 0.81
CA LYS A 86 -17.20 -5.67 1.45
C LYS A 86 -16.81 -4.35 2.10
N VAL A 87 -17.80 -3.51 2.40
CA VAL A 87 -17.60 -2.32 3.26
C VAL A 87 -16.85 -2.70 4.54
N GLY A 88 -15.81 -1.93 4.87
CA GLY A 88 -14.94 -2.17 6.02
C GLY A 88 -13.77 -3.11 5.75
N ASP A 89 -13.78 -3.86 4.63
CA ASP A 89 -12.66 -4.71 4.27
C ASP A 89 -11.42 -3.87 3.91
N ARG A 90 -10.26 -4.40 4.28
CA ARG A 90 -8.98 -3.80 3.93
C ARG A 90 -8.66 -4.10 2.47
N VAL A 91 -8.41 -3.03 1.72
CA VAL A 91 -8.01 -3.08 0.31
C VAL A 91 -6.49 -3.19 0.18
N THR A 92 -5.76 -2.41 0.98
CA THR A 92 -4.30 -2.33 0.86
C THR A 92 -3.63 -1.91 2.16
N GLY A 93 -2.33 -2.21 2.26
CA GLY A 93 -1.46 -1.80 3.36
C GLY A 93 -0.06 -1.50 2.82
N PHE A 94 0.50 -0.35 3.16
CA PHE A 94 1.88 0.01 2.78
C PHE A 94 2.69 0.25 4.04
N ALA A 95 3.93 -0.22 4.07
CA ALA A 95 4.92 0.22 5.05
C ALA A 95 6.19 0.64 4.31
N ILE A 96 6.61 1.88 4.56
CA ILE A 96 7.74 2.54 3.89
C ILE A 96 8.82 2.82 4.94
N PHE A 97 9.95 2.15 4.83
CA PHE A 97 11.13 2.34 5.68
C PHE A 97 12.04 3.40 5.04
N ALA A 98 12.27 4.51 5.75
CA ALA A 98 13.05 5.63 5.23
C ALA A 98 14.03 6.20 6.26
N LYS A 99 15.07 6.89 5.79
CA LYS A 99 16.08 7.53 6.65
C LYS A 99 15.48 8.73 7.39
N HIS A 100 14.66 9.51 6.69
CA HIS A 100 13.94 10.66 7.21
C HIS A 100 12.47 10.64 6.76
N ARG A 101 11.65 11.41 7.48
CA ARG A 101 10.19 11.41 7.27
C ARG A 101 9.76 12.08 5.97
N TYR A 102 10.56 13.00 5.44
CA TYR A 102 10.18 13.82 4.29
C TYR A 102 9.99 12.93 3.04
N GLU A 103 11.00 12.14 2.69
CA GLU A 103 10.94 11.22 1.56
C GLU A 103 9.89 10.12 1.76
N ALA A 104 9.63 9.72 3.01
CA ALA A 104 8.62 8.71 3.31
C ALA A 104 7.20 9.20 3.01
N PHE A 105 6.87 10.44 3.37
CA PHE A 105 5.57 11.03 3.09
C PHE A 105 5.37 11.30 1.60
N GLU A 106 6.38 11.82 0.90
CA GLU A 106 6.30 12.03 -0.55
C GLU A 106 6.16 10.69 -1.29
N ALA A 107 6.95 9.69 -0.91
CA ALA A 107 6.86 8.35 -1.46
C ALA A 107 5.49 7.72 -1.22
N LEU A 108 4.90 7.91 -0.03
CA LEU A 108 3.57 7.39 0.27
C LEU A 108 2.52 7.94 -0.70
N GLN A 109 2.50 9.26 -0.88
CA GLN A 109 1.53 9.91 -1.77
C GLN A 109 1.71 9.43 -3.22
N TYR A 110 2.96 9.33 -3.67
CA TYR A 110 3.29 8.79 -5.00
C TYR A 110 2.83 7.34 -5.14
N LEU A 111 3.15 6.47 -4.17
CA LEU A 111 2.80 5.06 -4.19
C LEU A 111 1.29 4.84 -4.26
N ILE A 112 0.51 5.58 -3.46
CA ILE A 112 -0.96 5.53 -3.51
C ILE A 112 -1.45 5.88 -4.92
N ASN A 113 -0.92 6.94 -5.53
CA ASN A 113 -1.34 7.39 -6.84
C ASN A 113 -0.98 6.38 -7.94
N GLU A 114 0.20 5.77 -7.89
CA GLU A 114 0.60 4.75 -8.87
C GLU A 114 -0.24 3.48 -8.76
N VAL A 115 -0.51 2.99 -7.54
CA VAL A 115 -1.34 1.80 -7.32
C VAL A 115 -2.77 2.05 -7.78
N LYS A 116 -3.34 3.23 -7.49
CA LYS A 116 -4.71 3.60 -7.90
C LYS A 116 -4.94 3.64 -9.41
N LYS A 117 -3.90 3.69 -10.25
CA LYS A 117 -4.07 3.61 -11.71
C LYS A 117 -4.58 2.24 -12.18
N TYR A 118 -4.50 1.24 -11.30
CA TYR A 118 -4.84 -0.16 -11.60
C TYR A 118 -6.00 -0.69 -10.73
N HIS A 119 -6.71 0.20 -10.02
CA HIS A 119 -7.99 -0.06 -9.36
C HIS A 119 -9.13 0.19 -10.34
#